data_AF-A0A2N1MF87-F1
#
_entry.id   AF-A0A2N1MF87-F1
#
_cell.length_a   1.000
_cell.length_b   1.000
_cell.length_c   1.000
_cell.angle_alpha   90.00
_cell.angle_beta   90.00
_cell.angle_gamma   90.00
#
_symmetry.space_group_name_H-M   'P 1'
#
loop_
_entity.id
_entity.type
_entity.pdbx_description
1 polymer ?
#
loop_
_entity_poly.entity_id
_entity_poly.type
_entity_poly.pdbx_seq_one_letter_code
_entity_poly.pdbx_strand_id
1 'polypeptide(L)'
;MSIDKSRTPNEEALDFVSKFNEIYFQTFTHNLSSFVQDALYATSKSWDNFSIQYYCKFGDTGDDDDDDDDGSQNTDDYLMDESYPLEPDVDELLHQGFQSPPNPVPIKLPSMPDIVMTPVDQTVIPENSRKKDKQKARVTDDKQ
;
A
#
# COMPACT_ATOMS: atom_id res chain seq x y z
N MET A 1 -39.00 12.48 -28.54
CA MET A 1 -38.17 12.77 -27.35
C MET A 1 -36.95 13.53 -27.84
N SER A 2 -36.86 14.84 -27.58
CA SER A 2 -35.77 15.68 -28.08
C SER A 2 -34.62 15.61 -27.07
N ILE A 3 -33.50 15.03 -27.48
CA ILE A 3 -32.27 15.04 -26.68
C ILE A 3 -31.73 16.47 -26.70
N ASP A 4 -31.56 17.05 -25.51
CA ASP A 4 -30.91 18.34 -25.34
C ASP A 4 -29.44 18.21 -25.74
N LYS A 5 -29.07 18.87 -26.85
CA LYS A 5 -27.72 18.86 -27.42
C LYS A 5 -26.84 19.98 -26.89
N SER A 6 -27.32 20.79 -25.93
CA SER A 6 -26.55 21.91 -25.37
C SER A 6 -25.40 21.47 -24.45
N ARG A 7 -25.42 20.20 -24.00
CA ARG A 7 -24.42 19.65 -23.08
C ARG A 7 -23.30 18.96 -23.86
N THR A 8 -22.48 19.72 -24.57
CA THR A 8 -21.23 19.20 -25.14
C THR A 8 -20.26 18.97 -23.97
N PRO A 9 -19.86 17.72 -23.66
CA PRO A 9 -18.86 17.48 -22.63
C PRO A 9 -17.54 18.12 -23.08
N ASN A 10 -16.91 18.87 -22.20
CA ASN A 10 -15.63 19.46 -22.51
C ASN A 10 -14.59 18.31 -22.53
N GLU A 11 -13.98 18.08 -23.68
CA GLU A 11 -13.09 16.93 -23.90
C GLU A 11 -11.81 17.04 -23.06
N GLU A 12 -11.29 18.25 -22.86
CA GLU A 12 -10.07 18.52 -22.08
C GLU A 12 -10.18 18.13 -20.60
N ALA A 13 -11.33 18.33 -19.98
CA ALA A 13 -11.59 17.96 -18.59
C ALA A 13 -11.82 16.47 -18.45
N LEU A 14 -12.42 15.82 -19.46
CA LEU A 14 -12.51 14.35 -19.46
C LEU A 14 -11.12 13.73 -19.58
N ASP A 15 -10.24 14.27 -20.45
CA ASP A 15 -8.84 13.85 -20.56
C ASP A 15 -8.07 14.07 -19.25
N PHE A 16 -8.21 15.25 -18.63
CA PHE A 16 -7.60 15.53 -17.34
C PHE A 16 -8.03 14.55 -16.24
N VAL A 17 -9.34 14.32 -16.09
CA VAL A 17 -9.87 13.40 -15.08
C VAL A 17 -9.42 11.97 -15.36
N SER A 18 -9.40 11.55 -16.62
CA SER A 18 -8.94 10.23 -17.03
C SER A 18 -7.47 10.03 -16.64
N LYS A 19 -6.61 10.96 -17.01
CA LYS A 19 -5.17 10.91 -16.73
C LYS A 19 -4.87 10.99 -15.24
N PHE A 20 -5.60 11.82 -14.51
CA PHE A 20 -5.51 11.89 -13.06
C PHE A 20 -5.86 10.55 -12.41
N ASN A 21 -6.99 9.95 -12.81
CA ASN A 21 -7.44 8.67 -12.27
C ASN A 21 -6.44 7.55 -12.57
N GLU A 22 -5.91 7.49 -13.80
CA GLU A 22 -4.91 6.49 -14.18
C GLU A 22 -3.67 6.57 -13.28
N ILE A 23 -3.10 7.77 -13.13
CA ILE A 23 -1.93 8.00 -12.27
C ILE A 23 -2.24 7.68 -10.80
N TYR A 24 -3.41 8.11 -10.32
CA TYR A 24 -3.85 7.88 -8.95
C TYR A 24 -3.96 6.38 -8.65
N PHE A 25 -4.69 5.62 -9.47
CA PHE A 25 -4.88 4.19 -9.25
C PHE A 25 -3.58 3.41 -9.44
N GLN A 26 -2.75 3.77 -10.42
CA GLN A 26 -1.46 3.12 -10.61
C GLN A 26 -0.55 3.32 -9.39
N THR A 27 -0.45 4.56 -8.90
CA THR A 27 0.40 4.90 -7.76
C THR A 27 -0.13 4.26 -6.48
N PHE A 28 -1.44 4.31 -6.25
CA PHE A 28 -2.06 3.71 -5.08
C PHE A 28 -1.87 2.19 -5.06
N THR A 29 -2.13 1.53 -6.20
CA THR A 29 -1.98 0.07 -6.34
C THR A 29 -0.54 -0.36 -6.14
N HIS A 30 0.42 0.34 -6.75
CA HIS A 30 1.84 0.03 -6.59
C HIS A 30 2.28 0.11 -5.13
N ASN A 31 1.98 1.23 -4.45
CA ASN A 31 2.41 1.43 -3.07
C ASN A 31 1.73 0.43 -2.12
N LEU A 32 0.44 0.18 -2.30
CA LEU A 32 -0.28 -0.78 -1.47
C LEU A 32 0.22 -2.22 -1.71
N SER A 33 0.45 -2.61 -2.96
CA SER A 33 0.98 -3.92 -3.32
C SER A 33 2.36 -4.14 -2.72
N SER A 34 3.26 -3.16 -2.87
CA SER A 34 4.61 -3.22 -2.28
C SER A 34 4.54 -3.36 -0.76
N PHE A 35 3.71 -2.56 -0.09
CA PHE A 35 3.55 -2.62 1.36
C PHE A 35 3.05 -3.99 1.84
N VAL A 36 2.05 -4.55 1.17
CA VAL A 36 1.51 -5.88 1.52
C VAL A 36 2.57 -6.96 1.29
N GLN A 37 3.29 -6.91 0.17
CA GLN A 37 4.33 -7.87 -0.14
C GLN A 37 5.46 -7.84 0.89
N ASP A 38 5.94 -6.65 1.25
CA ASP A 38 7.01 -6.48 2.25
C ASP A 38 6.57 -6.99 3.64
N ALA A 39 5.33 -6.67 4.03
CA ALA A 39 4.78 -7.11 5.32
C ALA A 39 4.62 -8.64 5.39
N LEU A 40 4.09 -9.26 4.32
CA LEU A 40 3.95 -10.71 4.23
C LEU A 40 5.31 -11.40 4.23
N TYR A 41 6.28 -10.88 3.46
CA TYR A 41 7.64 -11.41 3.42
C TYR A 41 8.31 -11.38 4.80
N ALA A 42 8.25 -10.23 5.48
CA ALA A 42 8.82 -10.08 6.82
C ALA A 42 8.15 -11.02 7.84
N THR A 43 6.83 -11.15 7.78
CA THR A 43 6.07 -12.03 8.66
C THR A 43 6.42 -13.50 8.41
N SER A 44 6.49 -13.90 7.14
CA SER A 44 6.87 -15.26 6.74
C SER A 44 8.28 -15.60 7.25
N LYS A 45 9.27 -14.72 7.05
CA LYS A 45 10.62 -14.93 7.58
C LYS A 45 10.68 -15.03 9.10
N SER A 46 9.87 -14.25 9.81
CA SER A 46 9.75 -14.38 11.26
C SER A 46 9.14 -15.73 11.67
N TRP A 47 8.16 -16.22 10.91
CA TRP A 47 7.52 -17.50 11.15
C TRP A 47 8.46 -18.67 10.86
N ASP A 48 9.20 -18.65 9.75
CA ASP A 48 10.23 -19.64 9.43
C ASP A 48 11.23 -19.78 10.59
N ASN A 49 11.76 -18.65 11.06
CA ASN A 49 12.72 -18.63 12.16
C ASN A 49 12.11 -19.12 13.48
N PHE A 50 10.87 -18.75 13.78
CA PHE A 50 10.16 -19.24 14.97
C PHE A 50 9.90 -20.75 14.90
N SER A 51 9.45 -21.25 13.73
CA SER A 51 9.12 -22.65 13.49
C SER A 51 10.35 -23.55 13.65
N ILE A 52 11.49 -23.15 13.06
CA ILE A 52 12.77 -23.85 13.21
C ILE A 52 13.16 -23.94 14.68
N GLN A 53 13.11 -22.82 15.41
CA GLN A 53 13.45 -22.80 16.83
C GLN A 53 12.51 -23.67 17.67
N TYR A 54 11.21 -23.65 17.38
CA TYR A 54 10.21 -24.47 18.08
C TYR A 54 10.45 -25.96 17.82
N TYR A 55 10.65 -26.36 16.57
CA TYR A 55 10.93 -27.75 16.20
C TYR A 55 12.22 -28.26 16.86
N CYS A 56 13.32 -27.51 16.81
CA CYS A 56 14.56 -27.92 17.48
C CYS A 56 14.42 -27.99 19.02
N LYS A 57 13.54 -27.17 19.62
CA LYS A 57 13.39 -27.10 21.09
C LYS A 57 12.45 -28.19 21.64
N PHE A 58 11.45 -28.59 20.87
CA PHE A 58 10.35 -29.44 21.35
C PHE A 58 9.95 -30.58 20.40
N GLY A 59 10.38 -30.55 19.13
CA GLY A 59 10.07 -31.57 18.12
C GLY A 59 11.18 -32.60 17.90
N ASP A 60 12.40 -32.32 18.38
CA ASP A 60 13.50 -33.29 18.49
C ASP A 60 13.27 -34.22 19.71
N THR A 61 12.13 -34.91 19.71
CA THR A 61 11.94 -36.13 20.48
C THR A 61 12.72 -37.20 19.73
N GLY A 62 13.99 -37.35 20.11
CA GLY A 62 14.88 -38.36 19.57
C GLY A 62 14.24 -39.74 19.58
N ASP A 63 14.75 -40.63 18.73
CA ASP A 63 14.62 -42.08 18.88
C ASP A 63 14.63 -42.41 20.37
N ASP A 64 13.48 -42.81 20.91
CA ASP A 64 13.43 -43.52 22.17
C ASP A 64 14.05 -44.89 21.88
N ASP A 65 15.39 -44.92 21.78
CA ASP A 65 16.23 -46.11 21.80
C ASP A 65 16.18 -46.71 23.22
N ASP A 66 15.01 -47.20 23.60
CA ASP A 66 14.80 -48.01 24.80
C ASP A 66 13.92 -49.20 24.40
N ASP A 67 14.51 -50.13 23.65
CA ASP A 67 14.23 -51.56 23.84
C ASP A 67 15.46 -52.37 23.41
N ASP A 68 16.26 -52.73 24.41
CA ASP A 68 17.10 -53.93 24.40
C ASP A 68 16.22 -55.15 24.06
N ASP A 69 16.10 -55.55 22.79
CA ASP A 69 15.66 -56.91 22.46
C ASP A 69 16.43 -57.50 21.27
N ASP A 70 16.63 -58.80 21.43
CA ASP A 70 17.58 -59.73 20.87
C ASP A 70 17.50 -59.87 19.34
N GLY A 71 18.62 -59.58 18.68
CA GLY A 71 19.03 -60.31 17.48
C GLY A 71 18.19 -60.11 16.23
N SER A 72 18.38 -58.99 15.52
CA SER A 72 18.14 -58.94 14.08
C SER A 72 19.01 -57.86 13.43
N GLN A 73 20.24 -58.23 13.12
CA GLN A 73 21.00 -57.52 12.10
C GLN A 73 20.41 -57.84 10.73
N ASN A 74 19.57 -56.95 10.22
CA ASN A 74 19.32 -56.76 8.80
C ASN A 74 19.47 -55.28 8.48
N THR A 75 20.73 -54.82 8.52
CA THR A 75 21.17 -53.49 8.06
C THR A 75 21.33 -53.48 6.54
N ASP A 76 20.26 -53.84 5.85
CA ASP A 76 20.18 -53.78 4.42
C ASP A 76 18.76 -53.30 4.14
N ASP A 77 18.62 -52.24 3.33
CA ASP A 77 17.36 -51.79 2.73
C ASP A 77 16.62 -50.62 3.38
N TYR A 78 17.28 -49.57 3.90
CA TYR A 78 16.76 -48.20 3.73
C TYR A 78 17.92 -47.19 3.67
N LEU A 79 18.59 -47.15 2.52
CA LEU A 79 19.08 -45.87 2.01
C LEU A 79 17.82 -45.01 1.75
N MET A 80 17.28 -44.38 2.79
CA MET A 80 16.36 -43.27 2.58
C MET A 80 17.18 -42.21 1.88
N ASP A 81 16.91 -42.11 0.58
CA ASP A 81 17.29 -41.00 -0.27
C ASP A 81 17.19 -39.72 0.54
N GLU A 82 18.26 -38.95 0.52
CA GLU A 82 18.40 -37.63 1.13
C GLU A 82 17.51 -36.62 0.37
N SER A 83 16.29 -37.04 0.02
CA SER A 83 15.23 -36.22 -0.54
C SER A 83 14.56 -35.54 0.64
N TYR A 84 15.20 -34.44 1.05
CA TYR A 84 14.59 -33.34 1.78
C TYR A 84 13.11 -33.21 1.37
N PRO A 85 12.19 -32.95 2.31
CA PRO A 85 10.82 -32.66 1.93
C PRO A 85 10.87 -31.51 0.93
N LEU A 86 10.42 -31.85 -0.28
CA LEU A 86 10.30 -30.99 -1.45
C LEU A 86 10.01 -29.57 -0.97
N GLU A 87 10.88 -28.63 -1.34
CA GLU A 87 10.56 -27.20 -1.28
C GLU A 87 9.11 -27.08 -1.73
N PRO A 88 8.17 -26.64 -0.86
CA PRO A 88 6.80 -26.48 -1.30
C PRO A 88 6.87 -25.55 -2.49
N ASP A 89 6.45 -26.07 -3.64
CA ASP A 89 6.44 -25.36 -4.90
C ASP A 89 5.79 -23.99 -4.64
N VAL A 90 6.65 -22.97 -4.60
CA VAL A 90 6.23 -21.60 -4.35
C VAL A 90 5.28 -21.14 -5.45
N ASP A 91 5.37 -21.73 -6.63
CA ASP A 91 4.45 -21.52 -7.75
C ASP A 91 3.09 -22.19 -7.46
N GLU A 92 2.99 -23.38 -6.87
CA GLU A 92 1.72 -24.03 -6.45
C GLU A 92 0.95 -23.21 -5.40
N LEU A 93 1.64 -22.64 -4.41
CA LEU A 93 1.05 -21.73 -3.42
C LEU A 93 0.58 -20.40 -4.03
N LEU A 94 1.28 -19.90 -5.05
CA LEU A 94 0.88 -18.72 -5.82
C LEU A 94 -0.25 -19.03 -6.83
N HIS A 95 -0.34 -20.27 -7.31
CA HIS A 95 -1.40 -20.76 -8.21
C HIS A 95 -2.72 -21.03 -7.48
N GLN A 96 -2.68 -21.32 -6.17
CA GLN A 96 -3.88 -21.61 -5.37
C GLN A 96 -4.69 -20.35 -4.98
N GLY A 97 -4.15 -19.14 -5.18
CA GLY A 97 -4.44 -18.04 -4.26
C GLY A 97 -5.05 -16.73 -4.77
N PHE A 98 -5.36 -16.54 -6.05
CA PHE A 98 -6.14 -15.37 -6.48
C PHE A 98 -7.21 -15.78 -7.48
N GLN A 99 -8.39 -16.14 -6.98
CA GLN A 99 -9.58 -16.16 -7.83
C GLN A 99 -9.72 -14.79 -8.49
N SER A 100 -9.83 -14.77 -9.82
CA SER A 100 -10.15 -13.55 -10.56
C SER A 100 -11.38 -12.93 -9.90
N PRO A 101 -11.31 -11.64 -9.49
CA PRO A 101 -12.47 -11.00 -8.90
C PRO A 101 -13.63 -11.11 -9.90
N PRO A 102 -14.86 -11.41 -9.42
CA PRO A 102 -16.02 -11.48 -10.30
C PRO A 102 -16.13 -10.17 -11.11
N ASN A 103 -16.51 -10.29 -12.39
CA ASN A 103 -16.57 -9.16 -13.31
C ASN A 103 -17.26 -7.96 -12.64
N PRO A 104 -16.60 -6.78 -12.58
CA PRO A 104 -17.14 -5.65 -11.86
C PRO A 104 -18.50 -5.25 -12.43
N VAL A 105 -19.53 -5.29 -11.58
CA VAL A 105 -20.85 -4.79 -11.91
C VAL A 105 -20.75 -3.27 -12.08
N PRO A 106 -21.29 -2.67 -13.17
CA PRO A 106 -21.28 -1.23 -13.34
C PRO A 106 -21.95 -0.54 -12.15
N ILE A 107 -21.15 0.09 -11.29
CA ILE A 107 -21.65 0.85 -10.16
C ILE A 107 -22.11 2.19 -10.70
N LYS A 108 -23.41 2.48 -10.58
CA LYS A 108 -23.96 3.78 -11.00
C LYS A 108 -23.47 4.84 -10.02
N LEU A 109 -22.49 5.64 -10.45
CA LEU A 109 -22.00 6.76 -9.66
C LEU A 109 -23.14 7.77 -9.43
N PRO A 110 -23.29 8.33 -8.22
CA PRO A 110 -24.23 9.41 -7.97
C PRO A 110 -23.88 10.59 -8.88
N SER A 111 -24.90 11.19 -9.49
CA SER A 111 -24.73 12.38 -10.32
C SER A 111 -24.18 13.52 -9.45
N MET A 112 -23.14 14.19 -9.93
CA MET A 112 -22.53 15.33 -9.24
C MET A 112 -23.60 16.40 -8.97
N PRO A 113 -23.77 16.87 -7.72
CA PRO A 113 -24.77 17.89 -7.43
C PRO A 113 -24.40 19.20 -8.14
N ASP A 114 -25.38 19.89 -8.71
CA ASP A 114 -25.18 21.22 -9.29
C ASP A 114 -24.82 22.20 -8.16
N ILE A 115 -23.53 22.49 -8.03
CA ILE A 115 -23.01 23.49 -7.11
C ILE A 115 -23.29 24.86 -7.73
N VAL A 116 -24.38 25.49 -7.30
CA VAL A 116 -24.66 26.90 -7.59
C VAL A 116 -23.69 27.74 -6.76
N MET A 117 -22.63 28.23 -7.39
CA MET A 117 -21.74 29.25 -6.80
C MET A 117 -22.46 30.59 -6.80
N THR A 118 -23.12 30.95 -5.69
CA THR A 118 -23.51 32.34 -5.48
C THR A 118 -22.23 33.14 -5.22
N PRO A 119 -21.92 34.19 -6.01
CA PRO A 119 -20.73 34.99 -5.82
C PRO A 119 -20.80 35.63 -4.43
N VAL A 120 -19.85 35.28 -3.56
CA VAL A 120 -19.67 35.92 -2.26
C VAL A 120 -18.88 37.20 -2.49
N ASP A 121 -19.55 38.34 -2.45
CA ASP A 121 -18.91 39.66 -2.46
C ASP A 121 -18.20 39.89 -1.13
N GLN A 122 -16.97 39.37 -1.01
CA GLN A 122 -16.15 39.57 0.17
C GLN A 122 -15.47 40.94 0.07
N THR A 123 -16.06 41.94 0.71
CA THR A 123 -15.45 43.27 0.85
C THR A 123 -14.28 43.18 1.83
N VAL A 124 -13.10 42.87 1.32
CA VAL A 124 -11.86 42.84 2.12
C VAL A 124 -11.29 44.25 2.20
N ILE A 125 -11.40 44.88 3.37
CA ILE A 125 -10.67 46.12 3.69
C ILE A 125 -9.25 45.71 4.11
N PRO A 126 -8.18 46.13 3.40
CA PRO A 126 -6.83 45.80 3.81
C PRO A 126 -6.42 46.69 5.00
N GLU A 127 -6.09 46.07 6.13
CA GLU A 127 -5.49 46.76 7.27
C GLU A 127 -4.11 47.32 6.89
N ASN A 128 -3.92 48.61 7.16
CA ASN A 128 -2.67 49.31 6.90
C ASN A 128 -1.62 48.99 7.97
N SER A 129 -0.60 48.20 7.63
CA SER A 129 0.57 48.00 8.49
C SER A 129 1.48 49.24 8.45
N ARG A 130 1.30 50.13 9.43
CA ARG A 130 2.06 51.39 9.59
C ARG A 130 3.52 51.11 10.00
N LYS A 131 4.43 51.02 9.03
CA LYS A 131 5.89 50.94 9.26
C LYS A 131 6.41 52.32 9.68
N LYS A 132 6.96 52.43 10.89
CA LYS A 132 7.50 53.67 11.46
C LYS A 132 8.87 53.97 10.83
N ASP A 133 8.91 54.95 9.93
CA ASP A 133 10.16 55.47 9.34
C ASP A 133 10.98 56.21 10.42
N LYS A 134 12.22 55.75 10.66
CA LYS A 134 13.18 56.41 11.55
C LYS A 134 13.88 57.51 10.75
N GLN A 135 13.29 58.71 10.73
CA GLN A 135 14.01 59.86 10.20
C GLN A 135 15.06 60.37 11.20
N LYS A 136 16.27 60.50 10.68
CA LYS A 136 17.52 60.91 11.34
C LYS A 136 17.46 62.41 11.62
N ALA A 137 17.48 62.81 12.90
CA ALA A 137 17.55 64.20 13.30
C ALA A 137 18.83 64.87 12.75
N ARG A 138 18.67 65.95 11.99
CA ARG A 138 19.75 66.89 11.68
C ARG A 138 19.52 68.12 12.54
N VAL A 139 20.43 68.33 13.49
CA VAL A 139 20.54 69.55 14.29
C VAL A 139 21.12 70.65 13.40
N THR A 140 20.57 71.85 13.47
CA THR A 140 21.24 73.07 13.03
C THR A 140 20.96 74.11 14.11
N ASP A 141 22.00 74.47 14.85
CA ASP A 141 21.97 75.58 15.80
C ASP A 141 21.70 76.87 15.02
N ASP A 142 20.60 77.53 15.39
CA ASP A 142 20.28 78.88 14.95
C ASP A 142 21.05 79.88 15.82
N LYS A 143 21.68 80.85 15.17
CA LYS A 143 22.54 81.86 15.79
C LYS A 143 21.78 83.17 15.81
N GLN A 144 21.50 83.69 17.01
CA GLN A 144 21.31 85.12 17.25
C GLN A 144 22.18 85.57 18.42
#